data_AF-A0A1H3MAN6-F1
#
_entry.id   AF-A0A1H3MAN6-F1
#
_cell.length_a   1.000
_cell.length_b   1.000
_cell.length_c   1.000
_cell.angle_alpha   90.00
_cell.angle_beta   90.00
_cell.angle_gamma   90.00
#
_symmetry.space_group_name_H-M   'P 1'
#
loop_
_entity.id
_entity.type
_entity.pdbx_description
1 polymer ?
#
loop_
_entity_poly.entity_id
_entity_poly.type
_entity_poly.pdbx_seq_one_letter_code
_entity_poly.pdbx_strand_id
1 'polypeptide(L)' 'ESMISICRDHAGNVKRWRDGQMALRWCAAGMVEAGKQFRRVNGHLHLPALRTALEQATAATVVPAAHDGPVSNAA' A
#
# COMPACT_ATOMS: atom_id res chain seq x y z
N GLU A 1 -0.02 -18.35 -4.16
CA GLU A 1 -0.57 -18.14 -2.81
C GLU A 1 -0.62 -16.66 -2.48
N SER A 2 -1.54 -16.21 -1.63
CA SER A 2 -1.58 -14.82 -1.15
C SER A 2 -0.91 -14.70 0.22
N MET A 3 -0.49 -13.48 0.60
CA MET A 3 0.08 -13.21 1.93
C MET A 3 -0.79 -13.76 3.07
N ILE A 4 -2.10 -13.53 2.96
CA ILE A 4 -3.08 -13.92 3.96
C ILE A 4 -3.23 -15.44 4.03
N SER A 5 -3.11 -16.14 2.89
CA SER A 5 -3.10 -17.60 2.85
C SER A 5 -1.94 -18.16 3.67
N ILE A 6 -0.72 -17.69 3.38
CA ILE A 6 0.50 -18.13 4.08
C ILE A 6 0.39 -17.85 5.60
N CYS A 7 -0.08 -16.66 5.99
CA CYS A 7 -0.31 -16.35 7.40
C CYS A 7 -1.31 -17.31 8.06
N ARG A 8 -2.39 -17.67 7.35
CA ARG A 8 -3.41 -18.61 7.84
C ARG A 8 -2.85 -20.02 7.99
N ASP A 9 -2.06 -20.48 7.04
CA ASP A 9 -1.45 -21.82 7.07
C ASP A 9 -0.49 -21.97 8.25
N HIS A 10 0.37 -20.95 8.48
CA HIS A 10 1.24 -20.94 9.65
C HIS A 10 0.48 -20.87 10.97
N ALA A 11 -0.58 -20.06 11.05
CA ALA A 11 -1.41 -19.98 12.25
C ALA A 11 -2.17 -21.29 12.55
N GLY A 12 -2.63 -22.01 11.52
CA GLY A 12 -3.34 -23.30 11.68
C GLY A 12 -2.49 -24.43 12.29
N ASN A 13 -1.17 -24.31 12.19
CA ASN A 13 -0.22 -25.26 12.78
C ASN A 13 0.01 -25.03 14.29
N VAL A 14 -0.35 -23.86 14.82
CA VAL A 14 -0.19 -23.54 16.24
C VAL A 14 -1.29 -24.25 17.05
N LYS A 15 -0.90 -25.19 17.91
CA LYS A 15 -1.84 -25.98 18.73
C LYS A 15 -2.07 -25.45 20.13
N ARG A 16 -1.20 -24.57 20.63
CA ARG A 16 -1.21 -24.09 22.03
C ARG A 16 -1.08 -22.58 22.10
N TRP A 17 -2.18 -21.88 21.81
CA TRP A 17 -2.27 -20.43 21.97
C TRP A 17 -2.23 -20.04 23.44
N ARG A 18 -1.54 -18.94 23.74
CA ARG A 18 -1.39 -18.43 25.12
C ARG A 18 -2.11 -17.12 25.33
N ASP A 19 -1.87 -16.15 24.45
CA ASP A 19 -2.41 -14.80 24.54
C ASP A 19 -2.47 -14.13 23.16
N GLY A 20 -3.01 -12.91 23.12
CA GLY A 20 -3.08 -12.11 21.90
C GLY A 20 -1.70 -11.67 21.37
N GLN A 21 -0.69 -11.55 22.24
CA GLN A 21 0.67 -11.19 21.81
C GLN A 21 1.30 -12.33 20.99
N MET A 22 1.05 -13.58 21.37
CA MET A 22 1.44 -14.74 20.60
C MET A 22 0.76 -14.76 19.22
N ALA A 23 -0.53 -14.41 19.14
CA ALA A 23 -1.25 -14.29 17.87
C ALA A 23 -0.61 -13.24 16.94
N LEU A 24 -0.27 -12.06 17.48
CA LEU A 24 0.40 -11.00 16.72
C LEU A 24 1.78 -11.44 16.22
N ARG A 25 2.57 -12.13 17.06
CA ARG A 25 3.89 -12.64 16.67
C ARG A 25 3.81 -13.67 15.55
N TRP A 26 2.85 -14.60 15.61
CA TRP A 26 2.65 -15.59 14.55
C TRP A 26 2.13 -14.96 13.25
N CYS A 27 1.26 -13.95 13.34
CA CYS A 27 0.83 -13.18 12.17
C CYS A 27 2.01 -12.45 11.51
N ALA A 28 2.84 -11.77 12.30
CA ALA A 28 4.05 -11.12 11.81
C ALA A 28 5.05 -12.12 11.19
N ALA A 29 5.26 -13.27 11.82
CA ALA A 29 6.10 -14.34 11.28
C ALA A 29 5.57 -14.86 9.93
N GLY A 30 4.26 -15.05 9.81
CA GLY A 30 3.61 -15.44 8.55
C GLY A 30 3.79 -14.39 7.44
N MET A 31 3.74 -13.10 7.78
CA MET A 31 4.00 -12.02 6.81
C MET A 31 5.47 -12.00 6.36
N VAL A 32 6.41 -12.23 7.27
CA VAL A 32 7.84 -12.32 6.94
C VAL A 32 8.11 -13.50 6.01
N GLU A 33 7.49 -14.66 6.28
CA GLU A 33 7.64 -15.83 5.42
C GLU A 33 7.03 -15.60 4.03
N ALA A 34 5.82 -15.02 3.97
CA ALA A 34 5.17 -14.66 2.73
C ALA A 34 6.02 -13.70 1.88
N GLY A 35 6.74 -12.78 2.54
CA GLY A 35 7.64 -11.82 1.89
C GLY A 35 8.73 -12.45 1.03
N LYS A 36 9.19 -13.67 1.37
CA LYS A 36 10.23 -14.37 0.60
C LYS A 36 9.76 -14.81 -0.79
N GLN A 37 8.44 -14.98 -0.97
CA GLN A 37 7.84 -15.39 -2.25
C GLN A 37 7.50 -14.17 -3.14
N PHE A 38 7.53 -12.95 -2.59
CA PHE A 38 7.25 -11.76 -3.38
C PHE A 38 8.42 -11.38 -4.27
N ARG A 39 8.10 -11.09 -5.53
CA ARG A 39 9.05 -10.51 -6.47
C ARG A 39 9.10 -9.01 -6.28
N ARG A 40 10.30 -8.44 -6.40
CA ARG A 40 10.48 -6.98 -6.44
C ARG A 40 9.91 -6.43 -7.76
N VAL A 41 9.36 -5.22 -7.69
CA VAL A 41 8.94 -4.48 -8.88
C VAL A 41 10.18 -3.90 -9.58
N ASN A 42 10.26 -4.05 -10.90
CA ASN A 42 11.34 -3.46 -11.68
C ASN A 42 11.34 -1.93 -11.53
N GLY A 43 12.53 -1.35 -11.35
CA GLY A 43 12.65 0.11 -11.16
C GLY A 43 12.16 0.64 -9.81
N HIS A 44 11.85 -0.21 -8.82
CA HIS A 44 11.37 0.24 -7.50
C HIS A 44 12.31 1.25 -6.81
N LEU A 45 13.61 1.22 -7.09
CA LEU A 45 14.59 2.18 -6.57
C LEU A 45 14.37 3.62 -7.07
N HIS A 46 13.72 3.80 -8.23
CA HIS A 46 13.44 5.12 -8.82
C HIS A 46 12.09 5.70 -8.38
N LEU A 47 11.22 4.88 -7.78
CA LEU A 47 9.89 5.33 -7.34
C LEU A 47 9.92 6.49 -6.34
N PRO A 48 10.86 6.58 -5.36
CA PRO A 48 10.93 7.73 -4.48
C PRO A 48 11.23 9.03 -5.21
N ALA A 49 12.16 9.01 -6.17
CA ALA A 49 12.50 10.18 -6.99
C ALA A 49 11.33 10.60 -7.86
N LEU A 50 10.64 9.64 -8.48
CA LEU A 50 9.42 9.89 -9.25
C LEU A 50 8.33 10.53 -8.38
N ARG A 51 8.10 10.02 -7.16
CA ARG A 51 7.12 10.57 -6.22
C ARG A 51 7.40 12.04 -5.93
N THR A 52 8.65 12.38 -5.58
CA THR A 52 9.04 13.77 -5.29
C THR A 52 8.84 14.69 -6.49
N ALA A 53 9.20 14.24 -7.69
CA ALA A 53 8.99 15.02 -8.91
C ALA A 53 7.50 15.27 -9.19
N LEU A 54 6.65 14.26 -8.98
CA LEU A 54 5.20 14.39 -9.13
C LEU A 54 4.60 15.35 -8.08
N GLU A 55 5.05 15.28 -6.83
CA GLU A 55 4.62 16.19 -5.77
C GLU A 55 4.96 17.64 -6.10
N GLN A 56 6.17 17.90 -6.62
CA GLN A 56 6.58 19.24 -7.07
C GLN A 56 5.78 19.72 -8.28
N ALA A 57 5.60 18.85 -9.28
CA ALA A 57 4.84 19.20 -10.49
C ALA A 57 3.38 19.50 -10.17
N THR A 58 2.76 18.71 -9.29
CA THR A 58 1.37 18.94 -8.87
C THR A 58 1.24 20.18 -7.99
N ALA A 59 2.15 20.42 -7.04
CA ALA A 59 2.17 21.67 -6.26
C ALA A 59 2.31 22.92 -7.14
N ALA A 60 3.09 22.83 -8.23
CA ALA A 60 3.22 23.92 -9.20
C ALA A 60 2.01 24.06 -10.14
N THR A 61 1.28 22.98 -10.41
CA THR A 61 0.14 22.95 -11.35
C THR A 61 -1.19 23.31 -10.68
N VAL A 62 -1.32 23.22 -9.35
CA VAL A 62 -2.57 23.57 -8.62
C VAL A 62 -2.74 25.11 -8.45
N VAL A 63 -2.41 25.88 -9.48
CA VAL A 63 -3.22 27.06 -9.79
C VAL A 63 -4.23 26.60 -10.83
N PRO A 64 -5.43 26.13 -10.44
CA PRO A 64 -6.46 25.96 -11.44
C PRO A 64 -6.68 27.34 -12.05
N ALA A 65 -6.54 27.46 -13.37
CA ALA A 65 -7.08 28.60 -14.07
C ALA A 65 -8.58 28.59 -13.74
N ALA A 66 -8.99 29.46 -12.82
CA ALA A 66 -10.37 29.61 -12.41
C ALA A 66 -11.17 29.84 -13.70
N HIS A 67 -12.01 28.87 -14.05
CA HIS A 67 -12.88 29.00 -15.20
C HIS A 67 -14.09 29.83 -14.75
N ASP A 68 -13.87 31.15 -14.62
CA ASP A 68 -14.87 32.15 -14.23
C ASP A 68 -15.81 32.50 -15.39
N GLY A 69 -16.19 31.50 -16.20
CA GLY A 69 -17.14 31.68 -17.27
C GLY A 69 -18.55 31.79 -16.69
N PRO A 70 -19.33 32.86 -16.97
CA PRO A 70 -20.71 32.94 -16.52
C PRO A 70 -21.51 31.81 -17.16
N VAL A 71 -22.09 30.95 -16.32
CA VAL A 71 -23.03 29.92 -16.77
C VAL A 71 -24.32 30.63 -17.19
N SER A 72 -24.43 30.92 -18.49
CA SER A 72 -25.65 31.49 -19.08
C SER A 72 -26.70 30.39 -19.20
N ASN A 73 -27.59 30.29 -18.22
CA ASN A 73 -28.78 29.44 -18.31
C ASN A 73 -29.92 30.28 -18.89
N ALA A 74 -30.09 30.25 -20.21
CA ALA A 74 -31.25 30.84 -20.89
C ALA A 74 -32.44 29.87 -20.76
N ALA A 75 -33.54 30.40 -20.22
CA ALA A 75 -34.84 29.74 -20.12
C ALA A 75 -35.67 29.90 -21.40
#